data_AF-A0A369AJC1-F1
#
_entry.id   AF-A0A369AJC1-F1
#
_cell.length_a   1.000
_cell.length_b   1.000
_cell.length_c   1.000
_cell.angle_alpha   90.00
_cell.angle_beta   90.00
_cell.angle_gamma   90.00
#
_symmetry.space_group_name_H-M   'P 1'
#
loop_
_entity.id
_entity.type
_entity.pdbx_description
1 polymer ?
#
loop_
_entity_poly.entity_id
_entity_poly.type
_entity_poly.pdbx_seq_one_letter_code
_entity_poly.pdbx_strand_id
1 'polypeptide(L)'
;MNKKIRLTTLVLATGLLAGSSAFAQLTRDQVIADLIEAQRTGNIVTGLDGNKKLNELEPVRYAQAAQPAASSATRAQVRAELVEAQRTGDVPTGLDGNKKLNELEPVRYANQQATEGKTRAQVRAELIEAQQKGEIVTGLDGNKTLRELDPVRYQRAEQALAQSGASAEGTAVTDAGKDSQAPKGL
;
A
#
# COMPACT_ATOMS: atom_id res chain seq x y z
N MET A 1 0.80 -45.55 -47.94
CA MET A 1 1.44 -46.27 -46.81
C MET A 1 2.90 -46.49 -47.20
N ASN A 2 3.93 -45.91 -46.58
CA ASN A 2 4.22 -45.76 -45.15
C ASN A 2 5.14 -44.54 -44.90
N LYS A 3 4.73 -43.57 -44.07
CA LYS A 3 5.62 -42.50 -43.59
C LYS A 3 6.37 -43.01 -42.36
N LYS A 4 7.69 -43.19 -42.47
CA LYS A 4 8.57 -43.58 -41.35
C LYS A 4 8.83 -42.36 -40.47
N ILE A 5 8.24 -42.34 -39.27
CA ILE A 5 8.52 -41.35 -38.23
C ILE A 5 9.94 -41.62 -37.71
N ARG A 6 10.86 -40.65 -37.87
CA ARG A 6 12.18 -40.72 -37.25
C ARG A 6 12.08 -40.15 -35.84
N LEU A 7 12.32 -41.01 -34.86
CA LEU A 7 12.40 -40.67 -33.44
C LEU A 7 13.80 -40.12 -33.17
N THR A 8 13.93 -38.81 -33.00
CA THR A 8 15.22 -38.17 -32.70
C THR A 8 15.44 -38.20 -31.19
N THR A 9 16.27 -39.13 -30.74
CA THR A 9 16.68 -39.25 -29.34
C THR A 9 17.61 -38.09 -28.97
N LEU A 10 17.19 -37.25 -28.02
CA LEU A 10 18.02 -36.22 -27.40
C LEU A 10 18.95 -36.88 -26.38
N VAL A 11 20.23 -36.98 -26.70
CA VAL A 11 21.26 -37.46 -25.76
C VAL A 11 21.70 -36.28 -24.90
N LEU A 12 21.34 -36.32 -23.61
CA LEU A 12 21.76 -35.35 -22.61
C LEU A 12 23.10 -35.82 -22.01
N ALA A 13 24.20 -35.20 -22.42
CA ALA A 13 25.53 -35.52 -21.89
C ALA A 13 25.67 -34.97 -20.47
N THR A 14 25.66 -35.86 -19.47
CA THR A 14 26.02 -35.55 -18.09
C THR A 14 27.54 -35.50 -17.95
N GLY A 15 28.10 -34.29 -17.90
CA GLY A 15 29.51 -34.07 -17.54
C GLY A 15 29.68 -33.94 -16.03
N LEU A 16 30.39 -34.87 -15.41
CA LEU A 16 30.86 -34.81 -14.03
C LEU A 16 32.15 -33.97 -13.98
N LEU A 17 32.11 -32.79 -13.37
CA LEU A 17 33.31 -32.04 -12.97
C LEU A 17 33.28 -31.82 -11.45
N ALA A 18 34.28 -32.40 -10.78
CA ALA A 18 34.62 -32.08 -9.40
C ALA A 18 35.51 -30.82 -9.36
N GLY A 19 35.19 -29.88 -8.46
CA GLY A 19 36.19 -28.98 -7.85
C GLY A 19 36.55 -27.66 -8.55
N SER A 20 35.61 -26.72 -8.63
CA SER A 20 35.82 -25.31 -8.24
C SER A 20 34.46 -24.62 -8.25
N SER A 21 33.99 -24.11 -7.11
CA SER A 21 32.71 -23.40 -7.03
C SER A 21 32.85 -21.98 -7.59
N ALA A 22 33.15 -21.87 -8.88
CA ALA A 22 32.88 -20.65 -9.66
C ALA A 22 31.36 -20.43 -9.81
N PHE A 23 30.56 -21.47 -9.50
CA PHE A 23 29.15 -21.38 -9.16
C PHE A 23 28.99 -20.79 -7.75
N ALA A 24 29.27 -19.49 -7.59
CA ALA A 24 28.57 -18.76 -6.54
C ALA A 24 27.08 -19.02 -6.74
N GLN A 25 26.45 -19.64 -5.75
CA GLN A 25 25.10 -20.21 -5.80
C GLN A 25 24.08 -19.14 -6.19
N LEU A 26 23.80 -18.98 -7.49
CA LEU A 26 22.67 -18.17 -7.91
C LEU A 26 21.42 -18.78 -7.29
N THR A 27 20.70 -17.98 -6.52
CA THR A 27 19.41 -18.37 -5.98
C THR A 27 18.45 -18.59 -7.15
N ARG A 28 17.43 -19.42 -6.94
CA ARG A 28 16.38 -19.64 -7.95
C ARG A 28 15.76 -18.31 -8.41
N ASP A 29 15.61 -17.37 -7.49
CA ASP A 29 15.08 -16.04 -7.76
C ASP A 29 16.02 -15.23 -8.66
N GLN A 30 17.33 -15.32 -8.44
CA GLN A 30 18.32 -14.67 -9.30
C GLN A 30 18.31 -15.26 -10.72
N VAL A 31 18.23 -16.60 -10.84
CA VAL A 31 18.13 -17.27 -12.16
C VAL A 31 16.85 -16.84 -12.89
N ILE A 32 15.73 -16.68 -12.17
CA ILE A 32 14.48 -16.20 -12.76
C ILE A 32 14.61 -14.74 -13.21
N ALA A 33 15.23 -13.88 -12.40
CA ALA A 33 15.48 -12.48 -12.76
C ALA A 33 16.33 -12.37 -14.03
N ASP A 34 17.44 -13.12 -14.09
CA ASP A 34 18.35 -13.15 -15.24
C ASP A 34 17.65 -13.68 -16.50
N LEU A 35 16.78 -14.68 -16.36
CA LEU A 35 15.99 -15.21 -17.48
C LEU A 35 14.98 -14.19 -18.00
N ILE A 36 14.27 -13.50 -17.11
CA ILE A 36 13.33 -12.43 -17.48
C ILE A 36 14.08 -11.30 -18.20
N GLU A 37 15.26 -10.94 -17.72
CA GLU A 37 16.09 -9.92 -18.35
C GLU A 37 16.60 -10.36 -19.73
N ALA A 38 17.08 -11.60 -19.87
CA ALA A 38 17.52 -12.16 -21.15
C ALA A 38 16.38 -12.21 -22.17
N GLN A 39 15.17 -12.58 -21.74
CA GLN A 39 13.96 -12.54 -22.56
C GLN A 39 13.58 -11.10 -22.96
N ARG A 40 13.62 -10.16 -22.02
CA ARG A 40 13.32 -8.75 -22.26
C ARG A 40 14.29 -8.15 -23.29
N THR A 41 15.59 -8.42 -23.14
CA THR A 41 16.66 -7.83 -23.96
C THR A 41 16.94 -8.61 -25.24
N GLY A 42 16.39 -9.81 -25.40
CA GLY A 42 16.69 -10.71 -26.50
C GLY A 42 18.12 -11.27 -26.46
N ASN A 43 18.78 -11.23 -25.29
CA ASN A 43 20.11 -11.80 -25.06
C ASN A 43 20.02 -13.33 -24.89
N ILE A 44 19.36 -14.00 -25.84
CA ILE A 44 19.16 -15.45 -25.89
C ILE A 44 19.84 -15.97 -27.15
N VAL A 45 20.78 -16.89 -26.98
CA VAL A 45 21.43 -17.58 -28.11
C VAL A 45 20.47 -18.63 -28.65
N THR A 46 20.15 -18.54 -29.94
CA THR A 46 19.10 -19.39 -30.55
C THR A 46 19.63 -20.69 -31.17
N GLY A 47 20.96 -20.83 -31.26
CA GLY A 47 21.59 -21.94 -32.01
C GLY A 47 21.39 -21.85 -33.53
N LEU A 48 20.79 -20.77 -34.03
CA LEU A 48 20.57 -20.48 -35.44
C LEU A 48 21.62 -19.47 -35.94
N ASP A 49 21.88 -19.48 -37.25
CA ASP A 49 22.73 -18.50 -37.96
C ASP A 49 24.03 -18.13 -37.23
N GLY A 50 24.81 -19.15 -36.83
CA GLY A 50 26.11 -18.95 -36.20
C GLY A 50 26.06 -18.59 -34.72
N ASN A 51 25.02 -19.03 -34.00
CA ASN A 51 24.80 -18.73 -32.57
C ASN A 51 24.56 -17.23 -32.29
N LYS A 52 23.92 -16.54 -33.23
CA LYS A 52 23.47 -15.17 -33.01
C LYS A 52 22.44 -15.09 -31.90
N LYS A 53 22.41 -13.94 -31.26
CA LYS A 53 21.42 -13.62 -30.23
C LYS A 53 20.11 -13.18 -30.88
N LEU A 54 19.01 -13.38 -30.18
CA LEU A 54 17.68 -13.06 -30.71
C LEU A 54 17.50 -11.56 -31.00
N ASN A 55 18.15 -10.68 -30.23
CA ASN A 55 18.19 -9.24 -30.50
C ASN A 55 19.00 -8.83 -31.73
N GLU A 56 19.96 -9.66 -32.16
CA GLU A 56 20.73 -9.44 -33.39
C GLU A 56 19.96 -9.89 -34.63
N LEU A 57 19.14 -10.93 -34.48
CA LEU A 57 18.27 -11.44 -35.54
C LEU A 57 17.02 -10.56 -35.72
N GLU A 58 16.44 -10.08 -34.62
CA GLU A 58 15.18 -9.33 -34.60
C GLU A 58 15.33 -7.98 -33.89
N PRO A 59 16.19 -7.06 -34.36
CA PRO A 59 16.52 -5.81 -33.64
C PRO A 59 15.30 -4.91 -33.41
N VAL A 60 14.32 -4.91 -34.33
CA VAL A 60 13.08 -4.13 -34.19
C VAL A 60 12.24 -4.62 -33.00
N ARG A 61 12.27 -5.92 -32.69
CA ARG A 61 11.49 -6.53 -31.59
C ARG A 61 12.06 -6.18 -30.21
N TYR A 62 13.34 -5.86 -30.14
CA TYR A 62 14.07 -5.61 -28.88
C TYR A 62 14.54 -4.17 -28.71
N ALA A 63 14.14 -3.26 -29.62
CA ALA A 63 14.52 -1.85 -29.57
C ALA A 63 14.10 -1.14 -28.26
N GLN A 64 12.95 -1.51 -27.69
CA GLN A 64 12.49 -0.96 -26.41
C GLN A 64 13.32 -1.43 -25.22
N ALA A 65 13.99 -2.58 -25.32
CA ALA A 65 14.77 -3.12 -24.22
C ALA A 65 16.15 -2.46 -24.07
N ALA A 66 16.63 -1.80 -25.13
CA ALA A 66 17.82 -0.97 -25.14
C ALA A 66 17.61 0.38 -24.42
N GLN A 67 16.35 0.75 -24.15
CA GLN A 67 16.08 1.90 -23.29
C GLN A 67 16.37 1.50 -21.84
N PRO A 68 17.15 2.30 -21.08
CA PRO A 68 17.35 2.04 -19.66
C PRO A 68 15.97 1.88 -19.01
N ALA A 69 15.81 0.86 -18.17
CA ALA A 69 14.57 0.59 -17.48
C ALA A 69 14.19 1.85 -16.69
N ALA A 70 13.29 2.67 -17.26
CA ALA A 70 12.72 3.81 -16.59
C ALA A 70 12.21 3.28 -15.25
N SER A 71 12.69 3.86 -14.15
CA SER A 71 12.39 3.49 -12.77
C SER A 71 10.96 2.97 -12.67
N SER A 72 10.81 1.65 -12.64
CA SER A 72 9.50 1.04 -12.78
C SER A 72 8.72 1.33 -11.51
N ALA A 73 7.77 2.26 -11.59
CA ALA A 73 6.86 2.52 -10.49
C ALA A 73 6.28 1.16 -10.03
N THR A 74 6.36 0.90 -8.74
CA THR A 74 5.78 -0.32 -8.17
C THR A 74 4.28 -0.34 -8.46
N ARG A 75 3.66 -1.52 -8.54
CA ARG A 75 2.19 -1.59 -8.71
C ARG A 75 1.42 -0.85 -7.63
N ALA A 76 1.99 -0.74 -6.43
CA ALA A 76 1.42 0.07 -5.35
C ALA A 76 1.47 1.58 -5.69
N GLN A 77 2.60 2.08 -6.17
CA GLN A 77 2.76 3.47 -6.60
C GLN A 77 1.85 3.80 -7.78
N VAL A 78 1.80 2.94 -8.80
CA VAL A 78 0.90 3.14 -9.96
C VAL A 78 -0.57 3.19 -9.54
N ARG A 79 -0.97 2.34 -8.60
CA ARG A 79 -2.35 2.38 -8.07
C ARG A 79 -2.63 3.65 -7.27
N ALA A 80 -1.68 4.10 -6.47
CA ALA A 80 -1.82 5.33 -5.71
C ALA A 80 -1.94 6.54 -6.63
N GLU A 81 -1.08 6.62 -7.65
CA GLU A 81 -1.10 7.67 -8.66
C GLU A 81 -2.39 7.66 -9.48
N LEU A 82 -2.90 6.47 -9.85
CA LEU A 82 -4.16 6.34 -10.58
C LEU A 82 -5.36 6.82 -9.75
N VAL A 83 -5.40 6.49 -8.45
CA VAL A 83 -6.45 6.97 -7.54
C VAL A 83 -6.37 8.49 -7.40
N GLU A 84 -5.17 9.06 -7.27
CA GLU A 84 -5.00 10.51 -7.21
C GLU A 84 -5.41 11.20 -8.52
N ALA A 85 -5.03 10.67 -9.67
CA ALA A 85 -5.43 11.17 -10.98
C ALA A 85 -6.95 11.15 -11.15
N GLN A 86 -7.63 10.08 -10.71
CA GLN A 86 -9.09 10.01 -10.70
C GLN A 86 -9.72 11.04 -9.74
N ARG A 87 -9.11 11.23 -8.57
CA ARG A 87 -9.56 12.20 -7.56
C ARG A 87 -9.40 13.65 -8.03
N THR A 88 -8.37 13.97 -8.80
CA THR A 88 -8.13 15.33 -9.29
C THR A 88 -8.70 15.59 -10.69
N GLY A 89 -9.19 14.53 -11.35
CA GLY A 89 -9.64 14.57 -12.73
C GLY A 89 -8.49 14.76 -13.72
N ASP A 90 -7.25 14.50 -13.31
CA ASP A 90 -6.07 14.45 -14.18
C ASP A 90 -6.03 13.13 -14.98
N VAL A 91 -7.15 12.84 -15.65
CA VAL A 91 -7.32 11.66 -16.49
C VAL A 91 -7.47 12.16 -17.93
N PRO A 92 -6.55 11.82 -18.84
CA PRO A 92 -6.70 12.14 -20.25
C PRO A 92 -7.88 11.36 -20.82
N THR A 93 -8.82 12.05 -21.45
CA THR A 93 -10.07 11.43 -21.94
C THR A 93 -9.94 10.85 -23.34
N GLY A 94 -8.88 11.18 -24.08
CA GLY A 94 -8.75 10.87 -25.51
C GLY A 94 -9.77 11.58 -26.40
N LEU A 95 -10.59 12.47 -25.82
CA LEU A 95 -11.60 13.27 -26.48
C LEU A 95 -11.12 14.73 -26.57
N ASP A 96 -11.71 15.50 -27.50
CA ASP A 96 -11.52 16.95 -27.66
C ASP A 96 -10.07 17.44 -27.49
N GLY A 97 -9.14 16.87 -28.25
CA GLY A 97 -7.74 17.30 -28.25
C GLY A 97 -6.92 16.82 -27.05
N ASN A 98 -7.29 15.68 -26.46
CA ASN A 98 -6.65 15.11 -25.25
C ASN A 98 -6.82 15.97 -24.00
N LYS A 99 -7.97 16.66 -23.88
CA LYS A 99 -8.30 17.37 -22.66
C LYS A 99 -8.44 16.42 -21.47
N LYS A 100 -8.07 16.93 -20.31
CA LYS A 100 -8.19 16.23 -19.03
C LYS A 100 -9.64 16.28 -18.56
N LEU A 101 -10.05 15.28 -17.78
CA LEU A 101 -11.44 15.17 -17.31
C LEU A 101 -11.85 16.36 -16.43
N ASN A 102 -10.92 16.93 -15.67
CA ASN A 102 -11.15 18.16 -14.90
C ASN A 102 -11.32 19.42 -15.76
N GLU A 103 -10.80 19.46 -16.98
CA GLU A 103 -10.99 20.55 -17.93
C GLU A 103 -12.36 20.47 -18.62
N LEU A 104 -12.87 19.24 -18.83
CA LEU A 104 -14.18 19.00 -19.42
C LEU A 104 -15.32 19.16 -18.40
N GLU A 105 -15.11 18.70 -17.17
CA GLU A 105 -16.11 18.74 -16.09
C GLU A 105 -15.64 19.53 -14.86
N PRO A 106 -15.29 20.83 -15.00
CA PRO A 106 -14.65 21.60 -13.93
C PRO A 106 -15.50 21.67 -12.64
N VAL A 107 -16.83 21.71 -12.77
CA VAL A 107 -17.75 21.72 -11.62
C VAL A 107 -17.59 20.48 -10.74
N ARG A 108 -17.28 19.32 -11.32
CA ARG A 108 -17.15 18.06 -10.56
C ARG A 108 -15.83 17.96 -9.80
N TYR A 109 -14.80 18.66 -10.27
CA TYR A 109 -13.43 18.62 -9.74
C TYR A 109 -13.04 19.89 -8.95
N ALA A 110 -13.90 20.91 -8.91
CA ALA A 110 -13.66 22.20 -8.25
C ALA A 110 -13.32 22.09 -6.75
N ASN A 111 -13.85 21.09 -6.05
CA ASN A 111 -13.64 20.90 -4.60
C ASN A 111 -12.50 19.93 -4.26
N GLN A 112 -11.83 19.35 -5.25
CA GLN A 112 -10.81 18.31 -5.05
C GLN A 112 -9.38 18.86 -5.17
N GLN A 113 -9.23 20.11 -5.61
CA GLN A 113 -7.96 20.82 -5.59
C GLN A 113 -7.72 21.33 -4.17
N ALA A 114 -6.75 20.71 -3.48
CA ALA A 114 -6.21 21.12 -2.19
C ALA A 114 -7.23 21.22 -1.03
N THR A 115 -7.51 20.08 -0.42
CA THR A 115 -7.62 20.07 1.05
C THR A 115 -6.92 18.82 1.53
N GLU A 116 -6.00 19.00 2.47
CA GLU A 116 -5.59 17.92 3.38
C GLU A 116 -6.86 17.51 4.14
N GLY A 117 -7.66 16.64 3.52
CA GLY A 117 -8.91 16.18 4.09
C GLY A 117 -8.62 15.42 5.37
N LYS A 118 -9.40 15.67 6.42
CA LYS A 118 -9.30 14.93 7.67
C LYS A 118 -9.31 13.44 7.38
N THR A 119 -8.38 12.71 7.97
CA THR A 119 -8.37 11.24 7.85
C THR A 119 -9.65 10.66 8.44
N ARG A 120 -10.07 9.49 7.96
CA ARG A 120 -11.25 8.79 8.52
C ARG A 120 -11.14 8.57 10.03
N ALA A 121 -9.92 8.42 10.55
CA ALA A 121 -9.66 8.31 11.98
C ALA A 121 -9.96 9.63 12.71
N GLN A 122 -9.48 10.75 12.19
CA GLN A 122 -9.78 12.09 12.73
C GLN A 122 -11.28 12.40 12.68
N VAL A 123 -11.95 12.12 11.56
CA VAL A 123 -13.40 12.30 11.43
C VAL A 123 -14.18 11.47 12.44
N ARG A 124 -13.74 10.23 12.70
CA ARG A 124 -14.36 9.37 13.72
C ARG A 124 -14.14 9.88 15.13
N ALA A 125 -12.92 10.36 15.44
CA ALA A 125 -12.61 10.93 16.74
C ALA A 125 -13.47 12.17 17.01
N GLU A 126 -13.57 13.08 16.04
CA GLU A 126 -14.41 14.27 16.14
C GLU A 126 -15.90 13.93 16.26
N LEU A 127 -16.38 12.90 15.54
CA LEU A 127 -17.77 12.47 15.66
C LEU A 127 -18.07 11.92 17.07
N ILE A 128 -17.17 11.14 17.65
CA ILE A 128 -17.32 10.63 19.02
C ILE A 128 -17.32 11.80 20.02
N GLU A 129 -16.43 12.78 19.85
CA GLU A 129 -16.38 13.96 20.69
C GLU A 129 -17.68 14.78 20.59
N ALA A 130 -18.19 15.02 19.38
CA ALA A 130 -19.45 15.70 19.15
C ALA A 130 -20.65 14.93 19.74
N GLN A 131 -20.63 13.59 19.70
CA GLN A 131 -21.64 12.74 20.36
C GLN A 131 -21.61 12.90 21.88
N GLN A 132 -20.42 12.89 22.48
CA GLN A 132 -20.25 13.04 23.92
C GLN A 132 -20.68 14.43 24.40
N LYS A 133 -20.36 15.48 23.63
CA LYS A 133 -20.75 16.84 23.95
C LYS A 133 -22.18 17.18 23.55
N GLY A 134 -22.84 16.35 22.73
CA GLY A 134 -24.19 16.62 22.25
C GLY A 134 -24.25 17.74 21.19
N GLU A 135 -23.14 18.01 20.51
CA GLU A 135 -23.01 19.05 19.48
C GLU A 135 -23.57 18.60 18.11
N ILE A 136 -24.12 17.39 18.04
CA ILE A 136 -24.80 16.90 16.84
C ILE A 136 -26.08 17.70 16.64
N VAL A 137 -26.12 18.47 15.56
CA VAL A 137 -27.34 19.11 15.07
C VAL A 137 -28.30 18.03 14.59
N THR A 138 -29.46 17.97 15.20
CA THR A 138 -30.53 17.10 14.73
C THR A 138 -31.38 17.90 13.73
N GLY A 139 -31.76 17.31 12.60
CA GLY A 139 -32.71 17.93 11.67
C GLY A 139 -34.15 18.03 12.20
N LEU A 140 -34.34 17.80 13.51
CA LEU A 140 -35.60 17.84 14.22
C LEU A 140 -35.66 19.15 15.03
N ASP A 141 -36.86 19.74 15.13
CA ASP A 141 -37.13 20.95 15.92
C ASP A 141 -36.20 22.15 15.67
N GLY A 142 -35.98 22.49 14.39
CA GLY A 142 -35.34 23.75 14.02
C GLY A 142 -33.81 23.75 14.08
N ASN A 143 -33.17 22.61 13.77
CA ASN A 143 -31.71 22.44 13.78
C ASN A 143 -31.08 22.61 15.18
N LYS A 144 -31.79 22.17 16.21
CA LYS A 144 -31.25 22.17 17.57
C LYS A 144 -30.20 21.07 17.73
N THR A 145 -29.21 21.35 18.56
CA THR A 145 -28.21 20.35 18.96
C THR A 145 -28.81 19.33 19.92
N LEU A 146 -28.25 18.13 19.98
CA LEU A 146 -28.73 17.10 20.90
C LEU A 146 -28.61 17.53 22.38
N ARG A 147 -27.63 18.39 22.69
CA ARG A 147 -27.49 19.08 23.98
C ARG A 147 -28.65 20.02 24.29
N GLU A 148 -29.16 20.75 23.31
CA GLU A 148 -30.31 21.65 23.48
C GLU A 148 -31.63 20.89 23.63
N LEU A 149 -31.74 19.71 22.99
CA LEU A 149 -32.92 18.85 23.09
C LEU A 149 -32.99 18.08 24.40
N ASP A 150 -31.85 17.59 24.91
CA ASP A 150 -31.78 16.87 26.18
C ASP A 150 -30.62 17.36 27.07
N PRO A 151 -30.74 18.56 27.65
CA PRO A 151 -29.65 19.15 28.44
C PRO A 151 -29.32 18.33 29.70
N VAL A 152 -30.32 17.64 30.27
CA VAL A 152 -30.14 16.84 31.50
C VAL A 152 -29.22 15.65 31.24
N ARG A 153 -29.31 14.98 30.08
CA ARG A 153 -28.41 13.88 29.72
C ARG A 153 -26.96 14.32 29.63
N TYR A 154 -26.70 15.46 29.00
CA TYR A 154 -25.34 15.95 28.78
C TYR A 154 -24.71 16.54 30.04
N GLN A 155 -25.48 17.24 30.88
CA GLN A 155 -25.01 17.70 32.20
C GLN A 155 -24.66 16.53 33.12
N ARG A 156 -25.46 15.46 33.14
CA ARG A 156 -25.16 14.26 33.92
C ARG A 156 -23.90 13.56 33.41
N ALA A 157 -23.71 13.49 32.08
CA ALA A 157 -22.50 12.92 31.49
C ALA A 157 -21.24 13.72 31.87
N GLU A 158 -21.31 15.06 31.85
CA GLU A 158 -20.24 15.96 32.28
C GLU A 158 -19.92 15.78 33.78
N GLN A 159 -20.94 15.70 34.64
CA GLN A 159 -20.77 15.46 36.08
C GLN A 159 -20.17 14.08 36.38
N ALA A 160 -20.59 13.04 35.67
CA ALA A 160 -20.03 11.70 35.83
C ALA A 160 -18.55 11.63 35.38
N LEU A 161 -18.19 12.37 34.33
CA LEU A 161 -16.81 12.49 33.86
C LEU A 161 -15.94 13.29 34.86
N ALA A 162 -16.49 14.32 35.48
CA ALA A 162 -15.80 15.06 36.54
C ALA A 162 -15.56 14.20 37.80
N GLN A 163 -16.54 13.35 38.16
CA GLN A 163 -16.41 12.44 39.31
C GLN A 163 -15.45 11.27 39.06
N SER A 164 -15.35 10.78 37.82
CA SER A 164 -14.39 9.73 37.44
C SER A 164 -12.95 10.25 37.34
N GLY A 165 -12.75 11.49 36.90
CA GLY A 165 -11.45 12.17 36.94
C GLY A 165 -10.96 12.44 38.36
N ALA A 166 -11.86 12.86 39.27
CA ALA A 166 -11.54 13.10 40.67
C ALA A 166 -11.22 11.82 41.46
N SER A 167 -11.79 10.67 41.09
CA SER A 167 -11.48 9.38 41.72
C SER A 167 -10.13 8.79 41.28
N ALA A 168 -9.56 9.24 40.16
CA ALA A 168 -8.25 8.77 39.69
C ALA A 168 -7.07 9.41 40.45
N GLU A 169 -7.21 10.63 40.96
CA GLU A 169 -6.17 11.30 41.77
C GLU A 169 -6.20 10.89 43.26
N GLY A 170 -7.26 10.23 43.73
CA GLY A 170 -7.44 9.86 45.15
C GLY A 170 -6.83 8.53 45.60
N THR A 171 -6.23 7.73 44.71
CA THR A 171 -5.81 6.34 45.05
C THR A 171 -4.30 6.14 45.15
N ALA A 172 -3.51 7.23 45.22
CA ALA A 172 -2.05 7.17 45.30
C ALA A 172 -1.48 7.59 46.66
N VAL A 173 -2.16 7.37 47.78
CA VAL A 173 -1.53 7.47 49.12
C VAL A 173 -2.17 6.44 50.07
N THR A 174 -1.31 5.70 50.78
CA THR A 174 -1.56 4.73 51.88
C THR A 174 -1.45 3.23 51.55
N ASP A 175 -0.27 2.79 51.11
CA ASP A 175 0.26 1.48 51.55
C ASP A 175 1.78 1.57 51.74
N ALA A 176 2.19 2.25 52.82
CA ALA A 176 3.57 2.22 53.29
C ALA A 176 3.57 2.27 54.81
N GLY A 177 3.99 1.17 55.43
CA GLY A 177 4.38 1.14 56.84
C GLY A 177 3.46 0.33 57.74
N LYS A 178 3.65 -1.01 57.74
CA LYS A 178 3.36 -1.82 58.92
C LYS A 178 4.55 -2.74 59.21
N ASP A 179 5.58 -2.10 59.76
CA ASP A 179 6.36 -2.53 60.91
C ASP A 179 6.79 -4.00 61.00
N SER A 180 8.05 -4.21 60.61
CA SER A 180 8.93 -5.26 61.11
C SER A 180 8.97 -5.27 62.64
N GLN A 181 8.58 -6.39 63.25
CA GLN A 181 8.93 -6.70 64.63
C GLN A 181 9.56 -8.09 64.69
N ALA A 182 10.89 -8.11 64.71
CA ALA A 182 11.70 -9.30 64.98
C ALA A 182 11.80 -9.53 66.50
N PRO A 183 11.75 -10.76 67.01
CA PRO A 183 12.05 -11.04 68.41
C PRO A 183 13.56 -11.12 68.64
N LYS A 184 14.07 -10.30 69.57
CA LYS A 184 15.35 -10.52 70.26
C LYS A 184 15.04 -10.83 71.73
N GLY A 185 15.51 -11.97 72.21
CA GLY A 185 15.52 -12.34 73.63
C GLY A 185 16.42 -13.56 73.81
N LEU A 186 17.33 -13.44 74.79
CA LEU A 186 18.36 -14.41 75.19
C LEU A 186 17.79 -15.76 75.63
#